data_AF-A0A5C5FX39-F1
#
_entry.id   AF-A0A5C5FX39-F1
#
_cell.length_a   1.000
_cell.length_b   1.000
_cell.length_c   1.000
_cell.angle_alpha   90.00
_cell.angle_beta   90.00
_cell.angle_gamma   90.00
#
_symmetry.space_group_name_H-M   'P 1'
#
loop_
_entity.id
_entity.type
_entity.pdbx_description
1 polymer ?
#
loop_
_entity_poly.entity_id
_entity_poly.type
_entity_poly.pdbx_seq_one_letter_code
_entity_poly.pdbx_strand_id
1 'polypeptide(L)'
;MFLHLDANGCRSGITRHDVNRIVQDADWDDLITFSRRLRPVQGVPKNAYRAGTQRWHCQLCTQRFTTSTGLSAHLASARHAGELYKCPRWDDACRRTFKSLSALVQHMDSAVCGVENDYYVEVNFDGIVDALRSW
;
A
#
# COMPACT_ATOMS: atom_id res chain seq x y z
N MET A 1 4.13 -8.72 9.04
CA MET A 1 3.94 -9.79 8.03
C MET A 1 3.95 -9.26 6.57
N PHE A 2 3.36 -8.11 6.26
CA PHE A 2 3.13 -7.64 4.86
C PHE A 2 4.19 -6.72 4.23
N LEU A 3 5.28 -6.39 4.94
CA LEU A 3 6.27 -5.40 4.50
C LEU A 3 6.92 -5.73 3.15
N HIS A 4 7.13 -7.01 2.87
CA HIS A 4 7.77 -7.48 1.64
C HIS A 4 6.87 -7.31 0.40
N LEU A 5 5.53 -7.33 0.58
CA LEU A 5 4.56 -7.13 -0.49
C LEU A 5 4.57 -5.69 -1.00
N ASP A 6 4.72 -4.72 -0.09
CA ASP A 6 4.80 -3.30 -0.41
C ASP A 6 6.09 -2.91 -1.16
N ALA A 7 7.13 -3.74 -1.05
CA ALA A 7 8.40 -3.57 -1.71
C ALA A 7 8.49 -4.26 -3.08
N ASN A 8 7.41 -4.89 -3.56
CA ASN A 8 7.40 -5.72 -4.77
C ASN A 8 8.47 -6.83 -4.74
N GLY A 9 8.81 -7.34 -3.55
CA GLY A 9 9.91 -8.28 -3.32
C GLY A 9 9.45 -9.72 -3.02
N CYS A 10 8.18 -10.04 -3.26
CA CYS A 10 7.64 -11.36 -2.95
C CYS A 10 8.07 -12.40 -3.99
N ARG A 11 8.40 -13.61 -3.52
CA ARG A 11 8.84 -14.71 -4.40
C ARG A 11 7.71 -15.29 -5.24
N SER A 12 6.45 -15.11 -4.84
CA SER A 12 5.29 -15.52 -5.65
C SER A 12 5.10 -14.65 -6.89
N GLY A 13 5.81 -13.52 -7.00
CA GLY A 13 5.66 -12.57 -8.09
C GLY A 13 4.50 -11.58 -7.90
N ILE A 14 3.73 -11.71 -6.81
CA ILE A 14 2.70 -10.74 -6.45
C ILE A 14 3.32 -9.36 -6.21
N THR A 15 2.72 -8.34 -6.83
CA THR A 15 3.15 -6.95 -6.64
C THR A 15 2.25 -6.23 -5.66
N ARG A 16 2.72 -5.10 -5.13
CA ARG A 16 1.91 -4.15 -4.35
C ARG A 16 0.64 -3.73 -5.09
N HIS A 17 0.68 -3.59 -6.42
CA HIS A 17 -0.50 -3.25 -7.20
C HIS A 17 -1.54 -4.37 -7.17
N ASP A 18 -1.11 -5.63 -7.19
CA ASP A 18 -2.00 -6.78 -7.07
C ASP A 18 -2.59 -6.87 -5.67
N VAL A 19 -1.79 -6.65 -4.62
CA VAL A 19 -2.29 -6.55 -3.24
C VAL A 19 -3.32 -5.45 -3.09
N ASN A 20 -3.05 -4.25 -3.61
CA ASN A 20 -4.01 -3.16 -3.55
C ASN A 20 -5.34 -3.52 -4.25
N ARG A 21 -5.28 -4.27 -5.36
CA ARG A 21 -6.46 -4.73 -6.09
C ARG A 21 -7.23 -5.78 -5.30
N ILE A 22 -6.55 -6.80 -4.79
CA ILE A 22 -7.16 -7.88 -3.99
C ILE A 22 -7.85 -7.29 -2.75
N VAL A 23 -7.20 -6.36 -2.05
CA VAL A 23 -7.81 -5.72 -0.88
C VAL A 23 -9.04 -4.91 -1.27
N GLN A 24 -9.00 -4.18 -2.38
CA GLN A 24 -10.17 -3.43 -2.86
C GLN A 24 -11.35 -4.33 -3.21
N ASP A 25 -11.09 -5.45 -3.89
CA ASP A 25 -12.12 -6.39 -4.29
C ASP A 25 -12.73 -7.11 -3.07
N ALA A 26 -11.94 -7.30 -2.01
CA ALA A 26 -12.37 -7.94 -0.76
C ALA A 26 -13.02 -6.97 0.25
N ASP A 27 -12.65 -5.70 0.24
CA ASP A 27 -13.12 -4.66 1.18
C ASP A 27 -14.45 -4.04 0.76
N TRP A 28 -15.48 -4.89 0.58
CA TRP A 28 -16.79 -4.51 0.03
C TRP A 28 -17.57 -3.49 0.88
N ASP A 29 -17.23 -3.36 2.17
CA ASP A 29 -17.87 -2.45 3.11
C ASP A 29 -17.06 -1.15 3.35
N ASP A 30 -16.00 -0.93 2.56
CA ASP A 30 -15.08 0.19 2.76
C ASP A 30 -14.52 0.26 4.18
N LEU A 31 -14.24 -0.88 4.80
CA LEU A 31 -13.76 -0.94 6.16
C LEU A 31 -12.38 -0.26 6.23
N ILE A 32 -11.47 -0.62 5.32
CA ILE A 32 -10.08 -0.16 5.34
C ILE A 32 -9.67 0.64 4.10
N THR A 33 -10.49 0.68 3.06
CA THR A 33 -10.27 1.42 1.81
C THR A 33 -11.31 2.53 1.63
N PHE A 34 -11.20 3.27 0.52
CA PHE A 34 -12.14 4.33 0.16
C PHE A 34 -12.85 3.95 -1.15
N SER A 35 -14.11 3.48 -1.09
CA SER A 35 -15.00 3.10 -2.22
C SER A 35 -14.93 3.96 -3.48
N ARG A 36 -14.61 5.24 -3.31
CA ARG A 36 -14.72 6.26 -4.37
C ARG A 36 -13.39 6.85 -4.82
N ARG A 37 -12.24 6.36 -4.34
CA ARG A 37 -10.92 6.96 -4.64
C ARG A 37 -9.94 6.07 -5.40
N LEU A 38 -10.31 4.85 -5.76
CA LEU A 38 -9.42 3.95 -6.48
C LEU A 38 -9.89 3.85 -7.94
N ARG A 39 -9.96 5.02 -8.60
CA ARG A 39 -9.68 5.04 -10.04
C ARG A 39 -8.34 4.31 -10.21
N PRO A 40 -8.17 3.49 -11.26
CA PRO A 40 -6.88 2.83 -11.50
C PRO A 40 -5.82 3.91 -11.40
N VAL A 41 -4.92 3.75 -10.41
CA VAL A 41 -3.81 4.70 -10.20
C VAL A 41 -3.18 4.85 -11.57
N GLN A 42 -3.36 6.04 -12.16
CA GLN A 42 -2.83 6.36 -13.47
C GLN A 42 -1.37 5.95 -13.42
N GLY A 43 -1.00 5.06 -14.37
CA GLY A 43 0.19 4.25 -14.29
C GLY A 43 1.40 5.04 -13.82
N VAL A 44 2.27 4.35 -13.07
CA VAL A 44 3.58 4.84 -12.62
C VAL A 44 4.10 5.88 -13.60
N PRO A 45 4.21 7.17 -13.22
CA PRO A 45 4.65 8.19 -14.16
C PRO A 45 6.00 7.73 -14.72
N LYS A 46 6.10 7.67 -16.05
CA LYS A 46 7.32 7.29 -16.79
C LYS A 46 8.39 8.38 -16.68
N ASN A 47 8.51 8.99 -15.50
CA ASN A 47 9.35 10.14 -15.24
C ASN A 47 10.65 9.61 -14.65
N ALA A 48 11.39 8.91 -15.51
CA ALA A 48 12.74 8.43 -15.29
C ALA A 48 13.63 9.08 -16.35
N TYR A 49 14.70 9.76 -15.94
CA TYR A 49 15.76 10.13 -16.87
C TYR A 49 17.12 9.66 -16.35
N ARG A 50 17.99 9.29 -17.30
CA ARG A 50 19.38 8.94 -17.04
C ARG A 50 20.20 10.22 -17.08
N ALA A 51 20.76 10.64 -15.96
CA ALA A 51 21.67 11.79 -15.95
C ALA A 51 22.99 11.40 -16.61
N GLY A 52 23.68 12.39 -17.19
CA GLY A 52 24.99 12.22 -17.84
C GLY A 52 26.08 11.59 -16.95
N THR A 53 25.83 11.43 -15.64
CA THR A 53 26.69 10.75 -14.67
C THR A 53 26.44 9.23 -14.55
N GLN A 54 25.77 8.61 -15.53
CA GLN A 54 25.34 7.19 -15.52
C GLN A 54 24.38 6.78 -14.39
N ARG A 55 23.72 7.73 -13.73
CA ARG A 55 22.74 7.46 -12.67
C ARG A 55 21.31 7.69 -13.16
N TRP A 56 20.36 6.98 -12.57
CA TRP A 56 18.93 7.09 -12.82
C TRP A 56 18.28 7.93 -11.73
N HIS A 57 17.49 8.94 -12.12
CA HIS A 57 16.94 9.92 -11.19
C HIS A 57 15.41 9.84 -11.16
N CYS A 58 14.85 9.77 -9.94
CA CYS A 58 13.41 9.97 -9.76
C CYS A 58 13.08 11.45 -10.00
N GLN A 59 12.05 11.76 -10.78
CA GLN A 59 11.60 13.14 -10.98
C GLN A 59 10.68 13.66 -9.88
N LEU A 60 10.19 12.76 -9.03
CA LEU A 60 9.26 13.09 -7.95
C LEU A 60 9.98 13.31 -6.62
N CYS A 61 11.26 12.97 -6.52
CA CYS A 61 12.07 13.17 -5.32
C CYS A 61 13.56 13.20 -5.61
N THR A 62 14.38 13.41 -4.58
CA THR A 62 15.84 13.54 -4.71
C THR A 62 16.61 12.21 -4.82
N GLN A 63 15.90 11.07 -4.89
CA GLN A 63 16.53 9.74 -4.90
C GLN A 63 17.20 9.41 -6.23
N ARG A 64 18.35 8.73 -6.12
CA ARG A 64 19.21 8.35 -7.25
C ARG A 64 19.52 6.86 -7.20
N PHE A 65 19.53 6.23 -8.37
CA PHE A 65 19.73 4.79 -8.53
C PHE A 65 20.87 4.53 -9.51
N THR A 66 21.59 3.44 -9.30
CA THR A 66 22.66 2.98 -10.20
C THR A 66 22.09 2.20 -11.40
N THR A 67 20.87 1.68 -11.30
CA THR A 67 20.21 0.86 -12.33
C THR A 67 18.81 1.38 -12.66
N SER A 68 18.36 1.15 -13.90
CA SER A 68 16.99 1.45 -14.34
C SER A 68 15.96 0.61 -13.59
N THR A 69 16.28 -0.65 -13.31
CA THR A 69 15.45 -1.56 -12.52
C THR A 69 15.24 -1.03 -11.11
N GLY A 70 16.28 -0.50 -10.46
CA GLY A 70 16.17 0.10 -9.13
C GLY A 70 15.25 1.32 -9.11
N LEU A 71 15.35 2.19 -10.13
CA LEU A 71 14.42 3.32 -10.28
C LEU A 71 13.00 2.85 -10.56
N SER A 72 12.82 1.83 -11.41
CA SER A 72 11.50 1.29 -11.74
C SER A 72 10.82 0.70 -10.49
N ALA A 73 11.54 -0.08 -9.70
CA ALA A 73 11.05 -0.61 -8.42
C ALA A 73 10.70 0.51 -7.43
N HIS A 74 11.52 1.57 -7.36
CA HIS A 74 11.21 2.74 -6.53
C HIS A 74 9.92 3.45 -6.95
N LEU A 75 9.73 3.67 -8.26
CA LEU A 75 8.52 4.32 -8.77
C LEU A 75 7.26 3.46 -8.58
N ALA A 76 7.40 2.13 -8.56
CA ALA A 76 6.33 1.18 -8.26
C ALA A 76 6.07 0.99 -6.74
N SER A 77 6.86 1.63 -5.87
CA SER A 77 6.71 1.53 -4.41
C SER A 77 5.66 2.51 -3.86
N ALA A 78 5.37 2.40 -2.57
CA ALA A 78 4.48 3.32 -1.84
C ALA A 78 4.95 4.77 -1.80
N ARG A 79 6.22 5.05 -2.14
CA ARG A 79 6.86 6.35 -1.87
C ARG A 79 6.09 7.53 -2.46
N HIS A 80 5.56 7.34 -3.66
CA HIS A 80 4.80 8.34 -4.41
C HIS A 80 3.32 8.00 -4.54
N ALA A 81 2.85 6.96 -3.84
CA ALA A 81 1.44 6.63 -3.81
C ALA A 81 0.65 7.66 -2.98
N GLY A 82 -0.62 7.83 -3.33
CA GLY A 82 -1.59 8.46 -2.44
C GLY A 82 -1.91 7.57 -1.24
N GLU A 83 -2.62 8.14 -0.26
CA GLU A 83 -3.19 7.37 0.85
C GLU A 83 -4.33 6.51 0.31
N LEU A 84 -4.20 5.18 0.45
CA LEU A 84 -5.16 4.20 -0.07
C LEU A 84 -5.97 3.54 1.05
N TYR A 85 -5.37 3.49 2.24
CA TYR A 85 -5.90 2.78 3.39
C TYR A 85 -6.28 3.77 4.50
N LYS A 86 -7.28 3.41 5.30
CA LYS A 86 -7.71 4.15 6.49
C LYS A 86 -7.77 3.22 7.69
N CYS A 87 -7.59 3.79 8.87
CA CYS A 87 -7.96 3.09 10.10
C CYS A 87 -9.47 2.79 10.06
N PRO A 88 -9.90 1.54 10.36
CA PRO A 88 -11.31 1.17 10.33
C PRO A 88 -12.08 1.65 11.57
N ARG A 89 -11.37 2.27 12.53
CA ARG A 89 -11.98 2.90 13.69
C ARG A 89 -13.01 3.93 13.23
N TRP A 90 -14.27 3.66 13.57
CA TRP A 90 -15.43 4.38 13.08
C TRP A 90 -15.69 5.69 13.85
N ASP A 91 -15.13 5.82 15.06
CA ASP A 91 -15.21 7.05 15.82
C ASP A 91 -14.17 8.10 15.34
N ASP A 92 -14.44 9.37 15.60
CA ASP A 92 -13.55 10.47 15.20
C ASP A 92 -12.18 10.47 15.92
N ALA A 93 -11.91 9.52 16.82
CA ALA A 93 -10.68 9.46 17.60
C ALA A 93 -9.48 8.98 16.78
N CYS A 94 -9.69 8.22 15.68
CA CYS A 94 -8.62 7.86 14.77
C CYS A 94 -8.98 8.03 13.29
N ARG A 95 -8.52 9.15 12.71
CA ARG A 95 -8.68 9.46 11.28
C ARG A 95 -7.39 9.25 10.48
N ARG A 96 -6.55 8.32 10.92
CA ARG A 96 -5.26 8.05 10.26
C ARG A 96 -5.46 7.34 8.93
N THR A 97 -4.66 7.73 7.95
CA THR A 97 -4.63 7.15 6.61
C THR A 97 -3.22 6.71 6.27
N PHE A 98 -3.12 5.72 5.39
CA PHE A 98 -1.87 5.04 5.06
C PHE A 98 -1.72 4.78 3.57
N LYS A 99 -0.50 4.94 3.06
CA LYS A 99 -0.12 4.61 1.69
C LYS A 99 0.03 3.12 1.47
N SER A 100 0.26 2.33 2.52
CA SER A 100 0.54 0.89 2.41
C SER A 100 -0.26 0.07 3.41
N LEU A 101 -0.59 -1.16 3.03
CA LEU A 101 -1.29 -2.10 3.90
C LEU A 101 -0.42 -2.45 5.12
N SER A 102 0.88 -2.64 4.93
CA SER A 102 1.80 -2.91 6.04
C SER A 102 1.80 -1.81 7.10
N ALA A 103 1.68 -0.53 6.70
CA ALA A 103 1.66 0.58 7.63
C ALA A 103 0.34 0.64 8.42
N LEU A 104 -0.80 0.33 7.77
CA LEU A 104 -2.07 0.18 8.45
C LEU A 104 -2.03 -0.98 9.46
N VAL A 105 -1.57 -2.16 9.04
CA VAL A 105 -1.50 -3.33 9.93
C VAL A 105 -0.60 -3.06 11.13
N GLN A 106 0.58 -2.48 10.90
CA GLN A 106 1.47 -2.09 12.00
C GLN A 106 0.81 -1.07 12.94
N HIS A 107 0.01 -0.15 12.41
CA HIS A 107 -0.73 0.79 13.22
C HIS A 107 -1.79 0.10 14.10
N MET A 108 -2.54 -0.85 13.56
CA MET A 108 -3.54 -1.63 14.31
C MET A 108 -2.86 -2.51 15.36
N ASP A 109 -1.79 -3.22 15.00
CA ASP A 109 -1.00 -4.08 15.91
C ASP A 109 -0.39 -3.31 17.09
N SER A 110 -0.11 -2.01 16.90
CA SER A 110 0.47 -1.18 17.97
C SER A 110 -0.51 -0.80 19.08
N ALA A 111 -1.81 -1.06 18.89
CA ALA A 111 -2.91 -0.67 19.79
C ALA A 111 -2.98 0.83 20.14
N VAL A 112 -2.19 1.68 19.46
CA VAL A 112 -2.14 3.13 19.72
C VAL A 112 -3.48 3.80 19.44
N CYS A 113 -4.30 3.22 18.58
CA CYS A 113 -5.62 3.73 18.24
C CYS A 113 -6.76 2.94 18.83
N GLY A 114 -6.54 1.95 19.72
CA GLY A 114 -7.62 1.25 20.43
C GLY A 114 -8.60 0.50 19.53
N VAL A 115 -8.19 0.09 18.32
CA VAL A 115 -9.04 -0.62 17.35
C VAL A 115 -8.95 -2.15 17.51
N GLU A 116 -7.98 -2.62 18.27
CA GLU A 116 -7.66 -4.04 18.47
C GLU A 116 -8.73 -4.86 19.19
N ASN A 117 -9.73 -4.21 19.80
CA ASN A 117 -10.86 -4.87 20.47
C ASN A 117 -12.19 -4.67 19.74
N ASP A 118 -12.16 -4.18 18.50
CA ASP A 118 -13.38 -3.94 17.73
C ASP A 118 -13.77 -5.22 16.97
N TYR A 119 -14.82 -5.89 17.46
CA TYR A 119 -15.36 -7.13 16.88
C TYR A 119 -15.77 -6.97 15.41
N TYR A 120 -16.30 -5.81 15.03
CA TYR A 120 -16.70 -5.55 13.65
C TYR A 120 -15.48 -5.54 12.73
N VAL A 121 -14.39 -4.93 13.21
CA VAL A 121 -13.12 -4.88 12.49
C VAL A 121 -12.54 -6.27 12.35
N GLU A 122 -12.48 -7.08 13.41
CA GLU A 122 -11.92 -8.44 13.33
C GLU A 122 -12.63 -9.29 12.26
N VAL A 123 -13.97 -9.36 12.30
CA VAL A 123 -14.75 -10.21 11.40
C VAL A 123 -14.61 -9.78 9.93
N ASN A 124 -14.68 -8.48 9.66
CA ASN A 124 -14.62 -7.98 8.28
C ASN A 124 -13.17 -7.91 7.77
N PHE A 125 -12.17 -7.78 8.64
CA PHE A 125 -10.76 -7.80 8.26
C PHE A 125 -10.26 -9.20 7.92
N ASP A 126 -10.75 -10.24 8.59
CA ASP A 126 -10.36 -11.64 8.29
C ASP A 126 -10.66 -12.02 6.84
N GLY A 127 -11.81 -11.61 6.29
CA GLY A 127 -12.14 -11.85 4.88
C GLY A 127 -11.13 -11.23 3.90
N ILE A 128 -10.58 -10.06 4.25
CA ILE A 128 -9.55 -9.38 3.46
C ILE A 128 -8.21 -10.13 3.56
N VAL A 129 -7.86 -10.58 4.76
CA VAL A 129 -6.62 -11.35 4.98
C VAL A 129 -6.67 -12.69 4.27
N ASP A 130 -7.81 -13.38 4.29
CA ASP A 130 -7.99 -14.66 3.61
C ASP A 130 -7.94 -14.51 2.09
N ALA A 131 -8.50 -13.44 1.53
CA ALA A 131 -8.33 -13.10 0.12
C ALA A 131 -6.85 -12.99 -0.27
N LEU A 132 -6.02 -12.37 0.59
CA LEU A 132 -4.57 -12.25 0.36
C LEU A 132 -3.80 -13.57 0.51
N ARG A 133 -4.29 -14.51 1.32
CA ARG A 133 -3.68 -15.85 1.50
C ARG A 133 -3.99 -16.82 0.37
N SER A 134 -5.03 -16.53 -0.40
CA SER A 134 -5.47 -17.39 -1.52
C SER A 134 -4.60 -17.30 -2.79
N TRP A 135 -3.52 -16.51 -2.76
CA TRP A 135 -2.62 -16.21 -3.89
C TRP A 135 -1.15 -16.55 -3.62
#